data_AF-A0A2N2VV70-F1
#
_entry.id   AF-A0A2N2VV70-F1
#
_cell.length_a   1.000
_cell.length_b   1.000
_cell.length_c   1.000
_cell.angle_alpha   90.00
_cell.angle_beta   90.00
_cell.angle_gamma   90.00
#
_symmetry.space_group_name_H-M   'P 1'
#
loop_
_entity.id
_entity.type
_entity.pdbx_description
1 polymer ?
#
loop_
_entity_poly.entity_id
_entity_poly.type
_entity_poly.pdbx_seq_one_letter_code
_entity_poly.pdbx_strand_id
1 'polypeptide(L)'
;MKTISKIAGLLFITLFSLGTLSAQGGYKIGDEATDFKLKNVDNKMVSMADFKDAKGFIVIFTCNHCPYSKAYEDRKIALSKKYAKLGYPVIAINPNDPAAQPEDSFELMQVRAKEKNFPYPYLFDDGQKIYPQYGATKTPHVFVLKKENNKHIVKYIGTIDDNYKNANDVSNKYVEAAVDALLAGKEVEVKTTVAIGCTIKVKK
;
A
#
# COMPACT_ATOMS: atom_id res chain seq x y z
N MET A 1 -34.51 47.27 -42.34
CA MET A 1 -34.25 47.02 -40.90
C MET A 1 -35.17 45.91 -40.42
N LYS A 2 -34.65 44.70 -40.20
CA LYS A 2 -35.18 43.68 -39.27
C LYS A 2 -34.12 42.57 -39.19
N THR A 3 -33.42 42.57 -38.07
CA THR A 3 -32.31 41.68 -37.71
C THR A 3 -32.85 40.29 -37.38
N ILE A 4 -32.31 39.26 -38.04
CA ILE A 4 -32.58 37.85 -37.72
C ILE A 4 -31.53 37.42 -36.70
N SER A 5 -31.98 37.21 -35.47
CA SER A 5 -31.17 36.72 -34.36
C SER A 5 -30.87 35.22 -34.55
N LYS A 6 -29.59 34.86 -34.67
CA LYS A 6 -29.12 33.47 -34.63
C LYS A 6 -28.95 33.06 -33.18
N ILE A 7 -29.83 32.21 -32.66
CA ILE A 7 -29.65 31.56 -31.36
C ILE A 7 -28.80 30.31 -31.60
N ALA A 8 -27.51 30.40 -31.29
CA ALA A 8 -26.63 29.24 -31.20
C ALA A 8 -26.80 28.61 -29.81
N GLY A 9 -27.43 27.43 -29.76
CA GLY A 9 -27.54 26.64 -28.53
C GLY A 9 -26.19 26.04 -28.16
N LEU A 10 -25.61 26.48 -27.04
CA LEU A 10 -24.45 25.85 -26.42
C LEU A 10 -24.91 24.57 -25.72
N LEU A 11 -24.50 23.41 -26.25
CA LEU A 11 -24.69 22.12 -25.57
C LEU A 11 -23.63 22.01 -24.45
N PHE A 12 -24.04 22.23 -23.20
CA PHE A 12 -23.19 21.96 -22.03
C PHE A 12 -23.18 20.45 -21.77
N ILE A 13 -22.17 19.75 -22.28
CA ILE A 13 -21.91 18.36 -21.92
C ILE A 13 -21.20 18.37 -20.56
N THR A 14 -21.97 18.28 -19.49
CA THR A 14 -21.42 18.04 -18.15
C THR A 14 -20.89 16.61 -18.09
N LEU A 15 -19.56 16.45 -18.19
CA LEU A 15 -18.89 15.21 -17.80
C LEU A 15 -19.12 15.00 -16.31
N PHE A 16 -20.09 14.16 -15.96
CA PHE A 16 -20.25 13.65 -14.61
C PHE A 16 -19.12 12.63 -14.39
N SER A 17 -18.05 13.05 -13.74
CA SER A 17 -17.03 12.13 -13.25
C SER A 17 -17.68 11.24 -12.20
N LEU A 18 -17.89 9.96 -12.54
CA LEU A 18 -18.24 8.95 -11.55
C LEU A 18 -17.09 8.86 -10.55
N GLY A 19 -17.22 9.56 -9.43
CA GLY A 19 -16.45 9.28 -8.24
C GLY A 19 -16.76 7.86 -7.82
N THR A 20 -15.74 7.00 -7.81
CA THR A 20 -15.85 5.68 -7.21
C THR A 20 -16.16 5.87 -5.73
N LEU A 21 -17.41 5.58 -5.34
CA LEU A 21 -17.77 5.43 -3.95
C LEU A 21 -16.91 4.31 -3.39
N SER A 22 -15.98 4.65 -2.49
CA SER A 22 -15.22 3.66 -1.72
C SER A 22 -16.22 2.80 -0.97
N ALA A 23 -16.26 1.50 -1.27
CA ALA A 23 -17.11 0.57 -0.55
C ALA A 23 -16.73 0.58 0.93
N GLN A 24 -17.74 0.73 1.80
CA GLN A 24 -17.60 0.57 3.25
C GLN A 24 -17.08 -0.87 3.53
N GLY A 25 -15.76 -1.06 3.73
CA GLY A 25 -15.19 -2.39 3.99
C GLY A 25 -13.75 -2.66 3.55
N GLY A 26 -13.09 -1.73 2.86
CA GLY A 26 -11.72 -1.94 2.36
C GLY A 26 -11.66 -2.87 1.14
N TYR A 27 -10.47 -3.07 0.58
CA TYR A 27 -10.30 -3.88 -0.63
C TYR A 27 -10.44 -5.38 -0.39
N LYS A 28 -10.94 -6.07 -1.41
CA LYS A 28 -10.96 -7.52 -1.56
C LYS A 28 -10.05 -7.95 -2.72
N ILE A 29 -9.80 -9.25 -2.81
CA ILE A 29 -9.07 -9.81 -3.94
C ILE A 29 -9.82 -9.51 -5.24
N GLY A 30 -9.11 -8.97 -6.22
CA GLY A 30 -9.65 -8.55 -7.51
C GLY A 30 -10.07 -7.07 -7.58
N ASP A 31 -10.16 -6.37 -6.44
CA ASP A 31 -10.49 -4.95 -6.44
C ASP A 31 -9.36 -4.10 -7.03
N GLU A 32 -9.72 -2.94 -7.56
CA GLU A 32 -8.78 -1.91 -7.98
C GLU A 32 -8.36 -1.06 -6.78
N ALA A 33 -7.10 -1.16 -6.39
CA ALA A 33 -6.50 -0.32 -5.37
C ALA A 33 -6.24 1.08 -5.94
N THR A 34 -6.78 2.09 -5.28
CA THR A 34 -6.49 3.49 -5.57
C THR A 34 -5.01 3.81 -5.37
N ASP A 35 -4.49 4.71 -6.20
CA ASP A 35 -3.19 5.32 -5.95
C ASP A 35 -3.26 6.29 -4.77
N PHE A 36 -2.10 6.64 -4.24
CA PHE A 36 -1.92 7.58 -3.15
C PHE A 36 -0.79 8.55 -3.48
N LYS A 37 -0.77 9.68 -2.76
CA LYS A 37 0.37 10.62 -2.80
C LYS A 37 0.71 10.97 -1.37
N LEU A 38 1.70 10.29 -0.81
CA LEU A 38 2.07 10.39 0.60
C LEU A 38 3.50 10.91 0.77
N LYS A 39 3.74 11.54 1.93
CA LYS A 39 5.05 12.06 2.28
C LYS A 39 5.96 10.92 2.71
N ASN A 40 7.09 10.77 2.02
CA ASN A 40 8.15 9.82 2.35
C ASN A 40 9.10 10.40 3.39
N VAL A 41 9.85 9.54 4.10
CA VAL A 41 10.87 9.94 5.10
C VAL A 41 11.97 10.87 4.57
N ASP A 42 12.19 10.97 3.26
CA ASP A 42 13.10 11.97 2.66
C ASP A 42 12.41 13.32 2.35
N ASN A 43 11.20 13.53 2.89
CA ASN A 43 10.30 14.66 2.65
C ASN A 43 9.75 14.79 1.22
N LYS A 44 10.03 13.85 0.31
CA LYS A 44 9.43 13.86 -1.03
C LYS A 44 8.05 13.21 -1.00
N MET A 45 7.17 13.65 -1.90
CA MET A 45 5.90 12.97 -2.13
C MET A 45 6.15 11.78 -3.05
N VAL A 46 5.55 10.64 -2.73
CA VAL A 46 5.64 9.39 -3.50
C VAL A 46 4.24 8.85 -3.77
N SER A 47 4.06 8.36 -4.99
CA SER A 47 2.88 7.68 -5.51
C SER A 47 3.26 6.38 -6.21
N MET A 48 2.32 5.46 -6.42
CA MET A 48 2.55 4.29 -7.26
C MET A 48 2.78 4.70 -8.72
N ALA A 49 2.14 5.79 -9.18
CA ALA A 49 2.34 6.35 -10.52
C ALA A 49 3.79 6.79 -10.82
N ASP A 50 4.60 7.11 -9.79
CA ASP A 50 6.02 7.45 -9.96
C ASP A 50 6.86 6.26 -10.46
N PHE A 51 6.38 5.03 -10.30
CA PHE A 51 7.07 3.80 -10.70
C PHE A 51 6.55 3.29 -12.06
N LYS A 52 6.99 3.93 -13.14
CA LYS A 52 6.49 3.66 -14.51
C LYS A 52 6.65 2.20 -14.94
N ASP A 53 7.79 1.58 -14.59
CA ASP A 53 8.15 0.22 -14.99
C ASP A 53 7.69 -0.86 -14.00
N ALA A 54 6.97 -0.48 -12.93
CA ALA A 54 6.45 -1.46 -11.98
C ALA A 54 5.39 -2.35 -12.62
N LYS A 55 5.56 -3.66 -12.46
CA LYS A 55 4.58 -4.70 -12.81
C LYS A 55 3.50 -4.86 -11.72
N GLY A 56 3.78 -4.33 -10.54
CA GLY A 56 2.94 -4.44 -9.35
C GLY A 56 3.64 -3.86 -8.14
N PHE A 57 3.04 -4.00 -6.96
CA PHE A 57 3.57 -3.43 -5.71
C PHE A 57 3.35 -4.37 -4.55
N ILE A 58 4.25 -4.35 -3.58
CA ILE A 58 4.06 -4.95 -2.27
C ILE A 58 3.82 -3.79 -1.29
N VAL A 59 2.54 -3.47 -1.03
CA VAL A 59 2.16 -2.40 -0.11
C VAL A 59 2.05 -2.98 1.30
N ILE A 60 2.78 -2.41 2.26
CA ILE A 60 2.84 -2.92 3.63
C ILE A 60 2.49 -1.80 4.60
N PHE A 61 1.33 -1.91 5.26
CA PHE A 61 1.02 -1.08 6.41
C PHE A 61 1.84 -1.58 7.60
N THR A 62 2.65 -0.73 8.20
CA THR A 62 3.60 -1.06 9.28
C THR A 62 3.71 0.11 10.25
N CYS A 63 4.43 -0.03 11.36
CA CYS A 63 4.75 1.12 12.21
C CYS A 63 6.13 0.95 12.88
N ASN A 64 6.55 1.93 13.67
CA ASN A 64 7.85 1.96 14.33
C ASN A 64 7.84 1.23 15.66
N HIS A 65 6.78 1.35 16.46
CA HIS A 65 6.77 0.85 17.85
C HIS A 65 6.41 -0.63 17.99
N CYS A 66 5.52 -1.14 17.12
CA CYS A 66 4.92 -2.46 17.27
C CYS A 66 5.99 -3.58 17.20
N PRO A 67 6.02 -4.51 18.18
CA PRO A 67 7.01 -5.60 18.18
C PRO A 67 6.89 -6.51 16.95
N TYR A 68 5.67 -6.75 16.46
CA TYR A 68 5.45 -7.51 15.22
C TYR A 68 6.04 -6.79 13.99
N SER A 69 5.77 -5.49 13.82
CA SER A 69 6.34 -4.69 12.73
C SER A 69 7.87 -4.65 12.76
N LYS A 70 8.46 -4.49 13.95
CA LYS A 70 9.92 -4.55 14.16
C LYS A 70 10.48 -5.93 13.77
N ALA A 71 9.84 -7.01 14.21
CA ALA A 71 10.28 -8.37 13.90
C ALA A 71 10.28 -8.69 12.39
N TYR A 72 9.45 -8.01 11.60
CA TYR A 72 9.38 -8.18 10.15
C TYR A 72 10.30 -7.26 9.33
N GLU A 73 11.05 -6.35 9.95
CA GLU A 73 11.86 -5.36 9.21
C GLU A 73 12.87 -5.98 8.24
N ASP A 74 13.64 -6.96 8.70
CA ASP A 74 14.66 -7.60 7.86
C ASP A 74 14.03 -8.39 6.70
N ARG A 75 12.83 -8.94 6.92
CA ARG A 75 12.04 -9.60 5.87
C ARG A 75 11.49 -8.61 4.86
N LYS A 76 10.98 -7.46 5.28
CA LYS A 76 10.59 -6.37 4.37
C LYS A 76 11.77 -5.88 3.52
N ILE A 77 12.95 -5.74 4.14
CA ILE A 77 14.19 -5.38 3.45
C ILE A 77 14.56 -6.45 2.41
N ALA A 78 14.49 -7.74 2.79
CA ALA A 78 14.77 -8.85 1.89
C ALA A 78 13.80 -8.90 0.70
N LEU A 79 12.50 -8.72 0.93
CA LEU A 79 11.48 -8.61 -0.12
C LEU A 79 11.82 -7.49 -1.09
N SER A 80 12.13 -6.29 -0.59
CA SER A 80 12.47 -5.15 -1.44
C SER A 80 13.72 -5.42 -2.28
N LYS A 81 14.78 -5.95 -1.68
CA LYS A 81 16.03 -6.29 -2.39
C LYS A 81 15.81 -7.36 -3.47
N LYS A 82 14.95 -8.35 -3.20
CA LYS A 82 14.63 -9.44 -4.15
C LYS A 82 13.77 -8.92 -5.30
N TYR A 83 12.68 -8.22 -5.00
CA TYR A 83 11.59 -8.00 -5.94
C TYR A 83 11.56 -6.63 -6.62
N ALA A 84 12.21 -5.60 -6.06
CA ALA A 84 12.24 -4.28 -6.71
C ALA A 84 12.81 -4.37 -8.13
N LYS A 85 13.94 -5.08 -8.30
CA LYS A 85 14.57 -5.32 -9.61
C LYS A 85 13.76 -6.21 -10.56
N LEU A 86 12.75 -6.92 -10.05
CA LEU A 86 11.86 -7.77 -10.84
C LEU A 86 10.55 -7.06 -11.21
N GLY A 87 10.40 -5.79 -10.80
CA GLY A 87 9.23 -4.97 -11.08
C GLY A 87 8.16 -4.97 -9.98
N TYR A 88 8.46 -5.47 -8.78
CA TYR A 88 7.58 -5.45 -7.60
C TYR A 88 8.28 -4.74 -6.43
N PRO A 89 8.40 -3.41 -6.46
CA PRO A 89 8.92 -2.65 -5.33
C PRO A 89 8.03 -2.78 -4.09
N VAL A 90 8.66 -2.75 -2.91
CA VAL A 90 7.95 -2.59 -1.63
C VAL A 90 7.65 -1.11 -1.42
N ILE A 91 6.44 -0.80 -0.94
CA ILE A 91 6.08 0.51 -0.39
C ILE A 91 5.55 0.29 1.02
N ALA A 92 6.23 0.82 2.03
CA ALA A 92 5.77 0.76 3.40
C ALA A 92 4.98 2.03 3.74
N ILE A 93 3.87 1.88 4.46
CA ILE A 93 3.03 3.00 4.89
C ILE A 93 2.84 2.90 6.40
N ASN A 94 3.11 3.99 7.13
CA ASN A 94 2.76 4.12 8.54
C ASN A 94 1.36 4.77 8.66
N PRO A 95 0.35 4.01 9.12
CA PRO A 95 -1.02 4.49 9.24
C PRO A 95 -1.36 5.06 10.61
N ASN A 96 -0.43 5.02 11.57
CA ASN A 96 -0.74 5.35 12.95
C ASN A 96 -0.76 6.86 13.18
N ASP A 97 -1.72 7.34 13.96
CA ASP A 97 -1.78 8.73 14.41
C ASP A 97 -0.75 8.96 15.53
N PRO A 98 0.23 9.86 15.35
CA PRO A 98 1.24 10.17 16.37
C PRO A 98 0.67 10.74 17.68
N ALA A 99 -0.52 11.34 17.66
CA ALA A 99 -1.20 11.78 18.87
C ALA A 99 -1.68 10.59 19.73
N ALA A 100 -1.99 9.45 19.10
CA ALA A 100 -2.33 8.22 19.79
C ALA A 100 -1.09 7.37 20.13
N GLN A 101 -0.02 7.47 19.32
CA GLN A 101 1.23 6.75 19.53
C GLN A 101 2.45 7.60 19.09
N PRO A 102 3.08 8.35 20.02
CA PRO A 102 4.16 9.28 19.68
C PRO A 102 5.38 8.65 18.99
N GLU A 103 5.68 7.38 19.27
CA GLU A 103 6.80 6.65 18.65
C GLU A 103 6.64 6.45 17.12
N ASP A 104 5.42 6.61 16.60
CA ASP A 104 5.11 6.52 15.18
C ASP A 104 5.11 7.87 14.48
N SER A 105 5.64 8.93 15.11
CA SER A 105 5.78 10.24 14.47
C SER A 105 6.64 10.18 13.20
N PHE A 106 6.43 11.14 12.31
CA PHE A 106 7.19 11.23 11.06
C PHE A 106 8.69 11.36 11.33
N GLU A 107 9.11 12.14 12.33
CA GLU A 107 10.51 12.31 12.71
C GLU A 107 11.14 10.98 13.13
N LEU A 108 10.43 10.17 13.93
CA LEU A 108 10.91 8.86 14.37
C LEU A 108 10.87 7.83 13.25
N MET A 109 9.97 7.97 12.26
CA MET A 109 10.06 7.18 11.03
C MET A 109 11.36 7.47 10.27
N GLN A 110 11.79 8.73 10.19
CA GLN A 110 13.05 9.10 9.53
C GLN A 110 14.26 8.50 10.26
N VAL A 111 14.28 8.59 11.59
CA VAL A 111 15.32 7.96 12.42
C VAL A 111 15.36 6.45 12.15
N ARG A 112 14.21 5.78 12.23
CA ARG A 112 14.14 4.32 12.06
C ARG A 112 14.56 3.88 10.65
N ALA A 113 14.12 4.60 9.63
CA ALA A 113 14.48 4.32 8.24
C ALA A 113 16.00 4.43 8.01
N LYS A 114 16.64 5.42 8.64
CA LYS A 114 18.10 5.59 8.60
C LYS A 114 18.82 4.47 9.35
N GLU A 115 18.41 4.15 10.57
CA GLU A 115 19.02 3.08 11.39
C GLU A 115 19.01 1.72 10.67
N LYS A 116 17.88 1.37 10.06
CA LYS A 116 17.69 0.09 9.37
C LYS A 116 18.08 0.12 7.90
N ASN A 117 18.47 1.29 7.39
CA ASN A 117 18.77 1.52 5.97
C ASN A 117 17.68 0.96 5.05
N PHE A 118 16.42 1.37 5.27
CA PHE A 118 15.31 0.84 4.49
C PHE A 118 15.50 1.14 2.98
N PRO A 119 15.52 0.11 2.12
CA PRO A 119 15.75 0.28 0.68
C PRO A 119 14.44 0.54 -0.10
N TYR A 120 13.38 0.95 0.60
CA TYR A 120 12.04 1.18 0.07
C TYR A 120 11.47 2.49 0.61
N PRO A 121 10.51 3.13 -0.08
CA PRO A 121 9.78 4.26 0.46
C PRO A 121 9.06 3.87 1.75
N TYR A 122 9.18 4.72 2.77
CA TYR A 122 8.45 4.61 4.02
C TYR A 122 7.61 5.87 4.19
N LEU A 123 6.33 5.72 3.90
CA LEU A 123 5.39 6.80 3.71
C LEU A 123 4.53 7.01 4.95
N PHE A 124 4.17 8.25 5.24
CA PHE A 124 3.28 8.60 6.35
C PHE A 124 1.87 8.90 5.82
N ASP A 125 0.88 8.13 6.28
CA ASP A 125 -0.54 8.35 5.98
C ASP A 125 -1.14 9.40 6.93
N ASP A 126 -0.70 10.65 6.72
CA ASP A 126 -1.16 11.78 7.51
C ASP A 126 -2.69 11.98 7.37
N GLY A 127 -3.36 12.08 8.51
CA GLY A 127 -4.82 12.12 8.58
C GLY A 127 -5.51 10.80 8.23
N GLN A 128 -4.78 9.68 8.17
CA GLN A 128 -5.36 8.33 8.19
C GLN A 128 -6.32 8.05 7.01
N LYS A 129 -5.96 8.51 5.81
CA LYS A 129 -6.85 8.49 4.63
C LYS A 129 -6.69 7.25 3.78
N ILE A 130 -5.52 6.62 3.80
CA ILE A 130 -5.17 5.52 2.88
C ILE A 130 -5.48 4.16 3.52
N TYR A 131 -5.13 3.95 4.79
CA TYR A 131 -5.37 2.65 5.42
C TYR A 131 -6.86 2.21 5.42
N PRO A 132 -7.86 3.12 5.59
CA PRO A 132 -9.26 2.71 5.54
C PRO A 132 -9.71 2.27 4.14
N GLN A 133 -9.17 2.90 3.08
CA GLN A 133 -9.44 2.51 1.70
C GLN A 133 -8.91 1.10 1.42
N TYR A 134 -7.69 0.82 1.89
CA TYR A 134 -7.11 -0.51 1.79
C TYR A 134 -7.79 -1.53 2.71
N GLY A 135 -8.49 -1.10 3.76
CA GLY A 135 -9.02 -2.01 4.79
C GLY A 135 -7.95 -2.57 5.70
N ALA A 136 -6.82 -1.86 5.87
CA ALA A 136 -5.78 -2.32 6.76
C ALA A 136 -6.24 -2.20 8.23
N THR A 137 -6.01 -3.25 9.02
CA THR A 137 -6.44 -3.29 10.44
C THR A 137 -5.29 -3.56 11.40
N LYS A 138 -4.15 -4.04 10.88
CA LYS A 138 -2.99 -4.50 11.65
C LYS A 138 -1.70 -3.88 11.14
N THR A 139 -0.68 -3.87 11.99
CA THR A 139 0.71 -3.59 11.61
C THR A 139 1.60 -4.78 12.03
N PRO A 140 2.24 -5.51 11.09
CA PRO A 140 2.13 -5.34 9.65
C PRO A 140 0.83 -5.91 9.03
N HIS A 141 0.42 -5.37 7.88
CA HIS A 141 -0.61 -5.94 7.00
C HIS A 141 -0.23 -5.66 5.55
N VAL A 142 -0.23 -6.69 4.71
CA VAL A 142 0.32 -6.66 3.35
C VAL A 142 -0.77 -6.75 2.30
N PHE A 143 -0.59 -6.01 1.21
CA PHE A 143 -1.37 -6.07 -0.02
C PHE A 143 -0.40 -6.24 -1.19
N VAL A 144 -0.50 -7.34 -1.96
CA VAL A 144 0.24 -7.48 -3.22
C VAL A 144 -0.69 -7.10 -4.36
N LEU A 145 -0.23 -6.12 -5.14
CA LEU A 145 -0.96 -5.54 -6.27
C LEU A 145 -0.29 -5.96 -7.56
N LYS A 146 -1.07 -6.30 -8.59
CA LYS A 146 -0.58 -6.49 -9.97
C LYS A 146 -1.10 -5.36 -10.85
N LYS A 147 -0.24 -4.77 -11.67
CA LYS A 147 -0.62 -3.77 -12.65
C LYS A 147 -1.25 -4.48 -13.86
N GLU A 148 -2.53 -4.22 -14.12
CA GLU A 148 -3.29 -4.78 -15.24
C GLU A 148 -4.03 -3.62 -15.92
N ASN A 149 -3.80 -3.37 -17.22
CA ASN A 149 -4.46 -2.29 -17.97
C ASN A 149 -4.40 -0.91 -17.26
N ASN A 150 -3.23 -0.53 -16.74
CA ASN A 150 -2.99 0.69 -15.96
C ASN A 150 -3.74 0.78 -14.62
N LYS A 151 -4.30 -0.31 -14.12
CA LYS A 151 -4.96 -0.41 -12.82
C LYS A 151 -4.13 -1.27 -11.86
N HIS A 152 -4.23 -1.01 -10.57
CA HIS A 152 -3.55 -1.82 -9.54
C HIS A 152 -4.54 -2.81 -8.92
N ILE A 153 -4.49 -4.07 -9.35
CA ILE A 153 -5.44 -5.10 -8.94
C ILE A 153 -4.92 -5.87 -7.73
N VAL A 154 -5.71 -5.98 -6.66
CA VAL A 154 -5.31 -6.72 -5.45
C VAL A 154 -5.27 -8.22 -5.74
N LYS A 155 -4.12 -8.85 -5.54
CA LYS A 155 -3.91 -10.29 -5.75
C LYS A 155 -3.60 -11.06 -4.47
N TYR A 156 -3.19 -10.36 -3.41
CA TYR A 156 -2.96 -10.95 -2.09
C TYR A 156 -3.26 -9.95 -0.97
N ILE A 157 -3.84 -10.42 0.13
CA ILE A 157 -4.04 -9.64 1.37
C ILE A 157 -3.67 -10.52 2.58
N GLY A 158 -2.80 -10.04 3.48
CA GLY A 158 -2.55 -10.73 4.75
C GLY A 158 -1.17 -10.54 5.36
N THR A 159 -0.60 -11.60 5.94
CA THR A 159 0.73 -11.61 6.57
C THR A 159 1.87 -11.78 5.55
N ILE A 160 3.11 -11.51 5.94
CA ILE A 160 4.31 -11.74 5.10
C ILE A 160 4.59 -13.24 4.97
N ASP A 161 4.62 -13.92 6.11
CA ASP A 161 4.87 -15.35 6.30
C ASP A 161 4.07 -15.87 7.50
N ASP A 162 4.17 -17.17 7.78
CA ASP A 162 3.45 -17.85 8.87
C ASP A 162 4.12 -17.76 10.25
N ASN A 163 5.27 -17.08 10.40
CA ASN A 163 5.97 -17.01 11.68
C ASN A 163 6.67 -15.68 11.94
N TYR A 164 5.98 -14.77 12.65
CA TYR A 164 6.58 -13.48 13.00
C TYR A 164 7.73 -13.58 14.01
N LYS A 165 7.77 -14.62 14.86
CA LYS A 165 8.71 -14.70 15.99
C LYS A 165 10.12 -15.08 15.53
N ASN A 166 10.22 -16.10 14.68
CA ASN A 166 11.50 -16.65 14.24
C ASN A 166 11.47 -16.93 12.73
N ALA A 167 12.35 -16.25 11.99
CA ALA A 167 12.45 -16.41 10.55
C ALA A 167 12.93 -17.82 10.12
N ASN A 168 13.62 -18.55 11.01
CA ASN A 168 14.08 -19.91 10.71
C ASN A 168 12.96 -20.95 10.82
N ASP A 169 11.86 -20.61 11.50
CA ASP A 169 10.71 -21.48 11.71
C ASP A 169 9.56 -21.15 10.74
N VAL A 170 9.86 -20.41 9.67
CA VAL A 170 8.91 -20.08 8.60
C VAL A 170 8.76 -21.29 7.68
N SER A 171 7.52 -21.77 7.54
CA SER A 171 7.19 -22.85 6.58
C SER A 171 6.56 -22.28 5.31
N ASN A 172 5.80 -21.20 5.41
CA ASN A 172 5.08 -20.59 4.29
C ASN A 172 5.44 -19.12 4.12
N LYS A 173 6.06 -18.79 2.98
CA LYS A 173 6.44 -17.42 2.61
C LYS A 173 5.40 -16.82 1.67
N TYR A 174 4.22 -16.49 2.20
CA TYR A 174 3.05 -16.14 1.38
C TYR A 174 3.29 -15.00 0.39
N VAL A 175 3.97 -13.92 0.81
CA VAL A 175 4.25 -12.79 -0.09
C VAL A 175 5.25 -13.17 -1.18
N GLU A 176 6.30 -13.93 -0.84
CA GLU A 176 7.24 -14.43 -1.85
C GLU A 176 6.52 -15.32 -2.87
N ALA A 177 5.73 -16.29 -2.39
CA ALA A 177 4.97 -17.20 -3.24
C ALA A 177 3.97 -16.46 -4.15
N ALA A 178 3.26 -15.46 -3.63
CA ALA A 178 2.33 -14.66 -4.40
C ALA A 178 3.06 -13.88 -5.50
N VAL A 179 4.15 -13.17 -5.19
CA VAL A 179 4.89 -12.39 -6.18
C VAL A 179 5.57 -13.29 -7.21
N ASP A 180 6.14 -14.43 -6.79
CA ASP A 180 6.75 -15.41 -7.69
C ASP A 180 5.72 -15.99 -8.67
N ALA A 181 4.51 -16.30 -8.21
CA ALA A 181 3.42 -16.76 -9.08
C ALA A 181 3.03 -15.68 -10.10
N LEU A 182 2.85 -14.43 -9.67
CA LEU A 182 2.48 -13.32 -10.56
C LEU A 182 3.58 -13.03 -11.60
N LEU A 183 4.85 -13.11 -11.20
CA LEU A 183 5.99 -12.96 -12.12
C LEU A 183 6.06 -14.09 -13.16
N ALA A 184 5.63 -15.29 -12.79
CA ALA A 184 5.52 -16.44 -13.68
C ALA A 184 4.22 -16.45 -14.52
N GLY A 185 3.36 -15.44 -14.39
CA GLY A 185 2.07 -15.39 -15.08
C GLY A 185 1.06 -16.43 -14.56
N LYS A 186 1.26 -16.94 -13.35
CA LYS A 186 0.39 -17.92 -12.68
C LYS A 186 -0.57 -17.23 -11.71
N GLU A 187 -1.64 -17.94 -11.36
CA GLU A 187 -2.54 -17.53 -10.29
C GLU A 187 -1.85 -17.65 -8.92
N VAL A 188 -2.18 -16.73 -8.01
CA VAL A 188 -1.77 -16.81 -6.61
C VAL A 188 -2.62 -17.87 -5.93
N GLU A 189 -1.98 -18.91 -5.39
CA GLU A 189 -2.67 -20.03 -4.74
C GLU A 189 -3.33 -19.60 -3.42
N VAL A 190 -2.55 -19.02 -2.51
CA VAL A 190 -3.04 -18.48 -1.24
C VAL A 190 -3.26 -16.99 -1.40
N LYS A 191 -4.50 -16.58 -1.67
CA LYS A 191 -4.88 -15.19 -1.94
C LYS A 191 -5.10 -14.36 -0.66
N THR A 192 -5.46 -14.99 0.44
CA THR A 192 -5.74 -14.31 1.71
C THR A 192 -5.20 -15.07 2.91
N THR A 193 -4.61 -14.34 3.86
CA THR A 193 -4.26 -14.87 5.19
C THR A 193 -4.65 -13.88 6.27
N VAL A 194 -4.72 -14.34 7.52
CA VAL A 194 -5.00 -13.45 8.66
C VAL A 194 -3.75 -12.64 8.99
N ALA A 195 -3.85 -11.31 8.97
CA ALA A 195 -2.77 -10.45 9.42
C ALA A 195 -2.61 -10.52 10.94
N ILE A 196 -1.37 -10.73 11.40
CA ILE A 196 -1.01 -10.85 12.81
C ILE A 196 -0.15 -9.65 13.20
N GLY A 197 -0.64 -8.84 14.15
CA GLY A 197 0.05 -7.65 14.60
C GLY A 197 -0.75 -6.80 15.58
N CYS A 198 -0.18 -5.65 15.97
CA CYS A 198 -0.92 -4.64 16.72
C CYS A 198 -2.00 -4.00 15.83
N THR A 199 -3.07 -3.51 16.44
CA THR A 199 -4.06 -2.68 15.74
C THR A 199 -3.46 -1.33 15.34
N ILE A 200 -3.96 -0.77 14.24
CA ILE A 200 -3.67 0.61 13.83
C ILE A 200 -4.12 1.57 14.94
N LYS A 201 -3.31 2.60 15.20
CA LYS A 201 -3.52 3.59 16.26
C LYS A 201 -4.29 4.77 15.70
N VAL A 202 -5.51 4.95 16.18
CA VAL A 202 -6.39 6.08 15.84
C VAL A 202 -6.54 6.96 17.08
N LYS A 203 -6.58 8.28 16.89
CA LYS A 203 -6.94 9.18 17.98
C LYS A 203 -8.40 8.93 18.37
N LYS A 204 -8.64 8.85 19.68
CA LYS A 204 -9.98 8.78 20.26
C LYS A 204 -10.59 10.18 20.36
#